data_AF-A0A8J9YQ84-F1
#
_entry.id   AF-A0A8J9YQ84-F1
#
_cell.length_a   1.000
_cell.length_b   1.000
_cell.length_c   1.000
_cell.angle_alpha   90.00
_cell.angle_beta   90.00
_cell.angle_gamma   90.00
#
_symmetry.space_group_name_H-M   'P 1'
#
loop_
_entity.id
_entity.type
_entity.pdbx_description
1 polymer ?
#
loop_
_entity_poly.entity_id
_entity_poly.type
_entity_poly.pdbx_seq_one_letter_code
_entity_poly.pdbx_strand_id
1 'polypeptide(L)'
;MSRFYARGQGRDESISMYALSLQEIMKRAERRRGSVLEGGDALLRDRFLDGLRDRDLERQLRQYLRAAVPADSRTFQDIRPST
;
A
#
# COMPACT_ATOMS: atom_id res chain seq x y z
N MET A 1 -11.91 4.44 -11.83
CA MET A 1 -11.28 3.98 -10.57
C MET A 1 -11.03 5.20 -9.68
N SER A 2 -11.62 5.22 -8.48
CA SER A 2 -11.71 6.41 -7.62
C SER A 2 -10.33 6.96 -7.23
N ARG A 3 -10.14 8.28 -7.38
CA ARG A 3 -8.93 9.04 -6.99
C ARG A 3 -8.74 9.14 -5.47
N PHE A 4 -9.63 8.54 -4.67
CA PHE A 4 -9.70 8.72 -3.22
C PHE A 4 -8.45 8.25 -2.45
N TYR A 5 -7.61 7.41 -3.06
CA TYR A 5 -6.39 6.85 -2.46
C TYR A 5 -5.09 7.34 -3.13
N ALA A 6 -5.13 8.40 -3.94
CA ALA A 6 -3.97 8.89 -4.69
C ALA A 6 -2.98 9.71 -3.82
N ARG A 7 -2.69 9.24 -2.60
CA ARG A 7 -1.71 9.87 -1.71
C ARG A 7 -0.32 9.34 -2.05
N GLY A 8 0.59 10.24 -2.42
CA GLY A 8 2.04 9.97 -2.45
C GLY A 8 2.70 10.25 -1.10
N GLN A 9 3.88 9.68 -0.90
CA GLN A 9 4.74 9.95 0.25
C GLN A 9 5.19 11.41 0.26
N GLY A 10 4.94 12.11 1.38
CA GLY A 10 5.38 13.49 1.59
C GLY A 10 6.91 13.63 1.60
N ARG A 11 7.41 14.86 1.38
CA ARG A 11 8.86 15.13 1.28
C ARG A 11 9.64 14.69 2.54
N ASP A 12 9.07 14.96 3.71
CA ASP A 12 9.68 14.66 5.02
C ASP A 12 8.90 13.55 5.77
N GLU A 13 8.03 12.85 5.04
CA GLU A 13 7.24 11.74 5.60
C GLU A 13 8.07 10.46 5.56
N SER A 14 8.25 9.81 6.71
CA SER A 14 8.88 8.49 6.75
C SER A 14 8.01 7.46 6.04
N ILE A 15 8.64 6.40 5.53
CA ILE A 15 7.92 5.32 4.83
C ILE A 15 6.88 4.68 5.75
N SER A 16 7.20 4.51 7.05
CA SER A 16 6.27 3.96 8.04
C SER A 16 5.06 4.87 8.27
N MET A 17 5.27 6.19 8.36
CA MET A 17 4.18 7.17 8.50
C MET A 17 3.29 7.20 7.25
N TYR A 18 3.90 7.09 6.08
CA TYR A 18 3.18 7.00 4.81
C TYR A 18 2.32 5.73 4.74
N ALA A 19 2.90 4.57 5.07
CA ALA A 19 2.20 3.29 5.13
C ALA A 19 1.01 3.32 6.10
N LEU A 20 1.20 3.86 7.30
CA LEU A 20 0.15 4.00 8.31
C LEU A 20 -0.97 4.95 7.83
N SER A 21 -0.59 6.06 7.21
CA SER A 21 -1.56 7.03 6.67
C SER A 21 -2.45 6.40 5.61
N LEU A 22 -1.89 5.57 4.72
CA LEU A 22 -2.67 4.84 3.71
C LEU A 22 -3.63 3.82 4.36
N GLN A 23 -3.17 3.06 5.36
CA GLN A 23 -4.03 2.14 6.11
C GLN A 23 -5.22 2.85 6.75
N GLU A 24 -4.99 4.01 7.37
CA GLU A 24 -6.05 4.79 8.00
C GLU A 24 -7.05 5.36 6.99
N ILE A 25 -6.58 5.79 5.81
CA ILE A 25 -7.47 6.21 4.71
C ILE A 25 -8.34 5.04 4.25
N MET A 26 -7.77 3.84 4.09
CA MET A 26 -8.51 2.64 3.70
C MET A 26 -9.57 2.27 4.73
N LYS A 27 -9.20 2.18 6.02
CA LYS A 27 -10.15 1.89 7.10
C LYS A 27 -11.30 2.88 7.17
N ARG A 28 -11.03 4.18 6.98
CA ARG A 28 -12.07 5.22 6.96
C ARG A 28 -13.05 5.00 5.80
N ALA A 29 -12.55 4.60 4.64
CA ALA A 29 -13.38 4.30 3.49
C ALA A 29 -14.26 3.05 3.71
N GLU A 30 -13.71 1.99 4.31
CA GLU A 30 -14.47 0.78 4.67
C GLU A 30 -15.57 1.09 5.67
N ARG A 31 -15.26 1.87 6.72
CA ARG A 31 -16.26 2.34 7.68
C ARG A 31 -17.38 3.14 7.02
N ARG A 32 -17.04 4.04 6.09
CA ARG A 32 -18.03 4.84 5.36
C ARG A 32 -18.91 3.99 4.44
N ARG A 33 -18.35 2.92 3.86
CA ARG A 33 -19.07 1.98 3.00
C ARG A 33 -19.90 0.96 3.80
N GLY A 34 -19.59 0.77 5.08
CA GLY A 34 -20.22 -0.25 5.92
C GLY A 34 -19.84 -1.69 5.55
N SER A 35 -18.77 -1.88 4.77
CA SER A 35 -18.30 -3.20 4.32
C SER A 35 -16.79 -3.17 4.05
N VAL A 36 -16.15 -4.33 4.24
CA VAL A 36 -14.75 -4.55 3.88
C VAL A 36 -14.58 -4.43 2.36
N LEU A 37 -13.49 -3.82 1.93
CA LEU A 37 -13.16 -3.75 0.50
C LEU A 37 -12.59 -5.10 0.07
N GLU A 38 -13.30 -5.81 -0.80
CA GLU A 38 -12.73 -6.97 -1.50
C GLU A 38 -11.48 -6.53 -2.28
N GLY A 39 -10.38 -7.26 -2.09
CA GLY A 39 -9.08 -6.88 -2.66
C GLY A 39 -8.46 -5.61 -2.05
N GLY A 40 -8.93 -5.15 -0.89
CA GLY A 40 -8.42 -3.95 -0.22
C GLY A 40 -6.91 -4.00 0.04
N ASP A 41 -6.39 -5.17 0.42
CA ASP A 41 -4.95 -5.35 0.65
C ASP A 41 -4.11 -5.18 -0.63
N ALA A 42 -4.51 -5.82 -1.73
CA ALA A 42 -3.84 -5.65 -3.02
C ALA A 42 -3.91 -4.20 -3.49
N LEU A 43 -5.06 -3.54 -3.32
CA LEU A 43 -5.21 -2.13 -3.65
C LEU A 43 -4.31 -1.24 -2.78
N LEU A 44 -4.22 -1.51 -1.49
CA LEU A 44 -3.36 -0.77 -0.56
C LEU A 44 -1.88 -0.94 -0.89
N ARG A 45 -1.47 -2.17 -1.20
CA ARG A 45 -0.13 -2.54 -1.66
C ARG A 45 0.25 -1.81 -2.93
N ASP A 46 -0.59 -1.87 -3.95
CA ASP A 46 -0.32 -1.22 -5.22
C ASP A 46 -0.26 0.31 -5.05
N ARG A 47 -1.12 0.89 -4.20
CA ARG A 47 -1.10 2.33 -3.89
C ARG A 47 0.16 2.76 -3.15
N PHE A 48 0.61 1.97 -2.18
CA PHE A 48 1.84 2.23 -1.47
C PHE A 48 3.02 2.28 -2.44
N LEU A 49 3.15 1.31 -3.34
CA LEU A 49 4.21 1.28 -4.33
C LEU A 49 4.16 2.48 -5.29
N ASP A 50 2.97 2.79 -5.82
CA ASP A 50 2.80 3.90 -6.77
C ASP A 50 3.17 5.26 -6.16
N GLY A 51 2.92 5.43 -4.86
CA GLY A 51 3.18 6.68 -4.16
C GLY A 51 4.49 6.76 -3.39
N LEU A 52 5.33 5.71 -3.42
CA LEU A 52 6.68 5.77 -2.87
C LEU A 52 7.52 6.83 -3.59
N ARG A 53 8.28 7.59 -2.80
CA ARG A 53 9.23 8.56 -3.36
C ARG A 53 10.52 7.89 -3.82
N ASP A 54 10.96 6.87 -3.08
CA ASP A 54 12.14 6.09 -3.38
C ASP A 54 11.83 5.09 -4.50
N ARG A 55 12.33 5.40 -5.71
CA ARG A 55 12.10 4.58 -6.91
C ARG A 55 12.94 3.31 -6.93
N ASP A 56 14.07 3.29 -6.25
CA ASP A 56 14.88 2.08 -6.12
C ASP A 56 14.20 1.09 -5.17
N LEU A 57 13.70 1.59 -4.03
CA LEU A 57 12.90 0.79 -3.11
C LEU A 57 11.61 0.29 -3.79
N GLU A 58 10.89 1.16 -4.50
CA GLU A 58 9.71 0.76 -5.27
C GLU A 58 10.03 -0.41 -6.22
N ARG A 59 11.12 -0.29 -6.99
CA ARG A 59 11.55 -1.31 -7.94
C ARG A 59 11.90 -2.63 -7.24
N GLN A 60 12.64 -2.56 -6.13
CA GLN A 60 12.99 -3.75 -5.33
C GLN A 60 11.74 -4.44 -4.79
N LEU A 61 10.79 -3.68 -4.25
CA LEU A 61 9.53 -4.22 -3.74
C LEU A 61 8.67 -4.81 -4.85
N ARG A 62 8.60 -4.19 -6.02
CA ARG A 62 7.91 -4.77 -7.18
C ARG A 62 8.56 -6.07 -7.65
N GLN A 63 9.89 -6.14 -7.66
CA GLN A 63 10.62 -7.38 -7.99
C GLN A 63 10.34 -8.46 -6.95
N TYR A 64 10.36 -8.09 -5.66
CA TYR A 64 9.97 -8.96 -4.57
C TYR A 64 8.57 -9.53 -4.84
N LEU A 65 7.54 -8.69 -5.06
CA LEU A 65 6.18 -9.15 -5.36
C LEU A 65 6.08 -10.06 -6.59
N ARG A 66 6.83 -9.78 -7.66
CA ARG A 66 6.84 -10.62 -8.88
C ARG A 66 7.47 -11.99 -8.68
N ALA A 67 8.40 -12.11 -7.74
CA ALA A 67 9.03 -13.38 -7.40
C ALA A 67 8.14 -14.27 -6.51
N ALA A 68 6.99 -13.77 -6.06
CA ALA A 68 6.03 -14.56 -5.30
C ALA A 68 5.30 -15.57 -6.20
N VAL A 69 5.11 -16.78 -5.69
CA VAL A 69 4.31 -17.82 -6.35
C VAL A 69 2.82 -17.43 -6.22
N PRO A 70 1.95 -17.68 -7.21
CA PRO A 70 0.52 -17.31 -7.12
C PRO A 70 -0.21 -17.81 -5.87
N ALA A 71 0.22 -18.96 -5.34
CA ALA A 71 -0.29 -19.55 -4.10
C ALA A 71 0.07 -18.75 -2.82
N ASP A 72 1.05 -17.85 -2.90
CA ASP A 72 1.56 -17.06 -1.79
C ASP A 72 1.66 -15.58 -2.21
N SER A 73 0.49 -15.03 -2.53
CA SER A 73 0.36 -13.64 -2.97
C SER A 73 0.70 -12.70 -1.82
N ARG A 74 1.88 -12.09 -1.90
CA ARG A 74 2.39 -11.17 -0.88
C ARG A 74 1.47 -9.96 -0.68
N THR A 75 1.20 -9.67 0.57
CA THR A 75 0.24 -8.68 1.05
C THR A 75 0.90 -7.33 1.30
N PHE A 76 0.09 -6.31 1.61
CA PHE A 76 0.62 -5.04 2.10
C PHE A 76 1.44 -5.19 3.39
N GLN A 77 1.10 -6.16 4.23
CA GLN A 77 1.83 -6.42 5.49
C GLN A 77 3.27 -6.86 5.24
N ASP A 78 3.53 -7.53 4.13
CA ASP A 78 4.87 -8.07 3.81
C ASP A 78 5.83 -7.01 3.27
N ILE A 79 5.31 -5.90 2.75
CA ILE A 79 6.12 -4.84 2.12
C ILE A 79 6.18 -3.54 2.92
N ARG A 80 5.34 -3.40 3.95
CA ARG A 80 5.43 -2.25 4.84
C ARG A 80 6.61 -2.43 5.80
N PRO A 81 7.35 -1.36 6.12
CA PRO A 81 8.40 -1.45 7.13
C PRO A 81 7.80 -1.83 8.49
N SER A 82 8.43 -2.78 9.18
CA SER A 82 8.13 -3.10 10.57
C SER A 82 8.39 -1.86 11.42
N THR A 83 7.35 -1.33 12.06
CA THR A 83 7.44 -0.28 13.08
C THR A 83 8.09 -0.80 14.34
#